data_AF-A0AAV4ZMM8-F1
#
_entry.id   AF-A0AAV4ZMM8-F1
#
_cell.length_a   1.000
_cell.length_b   1.000
_cell.length_c   1.000
_cell.angle_alpha   90.00
_cell.angle_beta   90.00
_cell.angle_gamma   90.00
#
_symmetry.space_group_name_H-M   'P 1'
#
loop_
_entity.id
_entity.type
_entity.pdbx_description
1 polymer ?
#
loop_
_entity_poly.entity_id
_entity_poly.type
_entity_poly.pdbx_seq_one_letter_code
_entity_poly.pdbx_strand_id
1 'polypeptide(L)'
;MSDCTLPTDASRLGLRHRDVASIHVDWDKIRSDNDYEDIVVHPKPTADVLREHGYEGDEDLTTEEGLEAAIEEFEGTRGHDEWRDANQPMMNYVWPCEMAYGTSKETAAQRMAEHGGATCLVSYSIGGEEFVGIALTGGGMNLAHDLAAAYVCCGHAPPLALLDDALSQINEMSAPVRPLVVEAAARVVESLRWSATSLEERVERARTVIAPPDVAETSAPGPRA
;
A
#
# COMPACT_ATOMS: atom_id res chain seq x y z
N MET A 1 11.02 24.06 18.88
CA MET A 1 11.80 22.82 18.72
C MET A 1 10.82 21.69 18.93
N SER A 2 10.14 21.29 17.86
CA SER A 2 9.15 20.21 17.90
C SER A 2 9.85 18.95 17.41
N ASP A 3 9.96 17.97 18.32
CA ASP A 3 10.56 16.68 18.05
C ASP A 3 9.75 15.95 16.99
N CYS A 4 10.41 15.59 15.88
CA CYS A 4 9.93 14.57 14.98
C CYS A 4 10.17 13.22 15.65
N THR A 5 9.24 12.81 16.51
CA THR A 5 9.19 11.43 16.99
C THR A 5 8.53 10.57 15.92
N LEU A 6 9.34 10.02 15.02
CA LEU A 6 9.04 8.67 14.56
C LEU A 6 9.11 7.75 15.79
N PRO A 7 8.19 6.79 15.96
CA PRO A 7 8.33 5.82 17.03
C PRO A 7 9.70 5.17 16.90
N THR A 8 10.55 5.35 17.91
CA THR A 8 11.92 4.80 18.07
C THR A 8 11.98 3.27 18.08
N ASP A 9 10.93 2.61 17.58
CA ASP A 9 10.70 1.18 17.70
C ASP A 9 9.99 0.59 16.47
N ALA A 10 10.23 1.14 15.27
CA ALA A 10 9.86 0.44 14.04
C ALA A 10 10.45 -0.98 13.99
N SER A 11 11.61 -1.20 14.63
CA SER A 11 12.26 -2.49 14.81
C SER A 11 11.64 -3.40 15.90
N ARG A 12 10.76 -2.92 16.79
CA ARG A 12 10.03 -3.74 17.77
C ARG A 12 8.54 -3.86 17.51
N LEU A 13 8.03 -3.24 16.46
CA LEU A 13 6.78 -3.66 15.85
C LEU A 13 7.01 -5.03 15.22
N GLY A 14 6.88 -6.10 16.01
CA GLY A 14 6.63 -7.46 15.54
C GLY A 14 5.29 -7.59 14.81
N LEU A 15 4.88 -6.55 14.08
CA LEU A 15 3.71 -6.42 13.25
C LEU A 15 4.25 -6.36 11.83
N ARG A 16 4.27 -7.52 11.18
CA ARG A 16 4.30 -7.59 9.71
C ARG A 16 3.28 -6.55 9.22
N HIS A 17 3.67 -5.69 8.28
CA HIS A 17 2.93 -4.52 7.75
C HIS A 17 1.44 -4.71 7.34
N ARG A 18 0.83 -5.86 7.59
CA ARG A 18 -0.54 -6.27 7.27
C ARG A 18 -1.65 -5.48 7.98
N ASP A 19 -1.37 -4.80 9.09
CA ASP A 19 -2.42 -4.23 9.95
C ASP A 19 -2.35 -2.70 10.17
N VAL A 20 -1.36 -2.00 9.60
CA VAL A 20 -1.25 -0.52 9.76
C VAL A 20 -2.14 0.18 8.73
N ALA A 21 -3.18 0.85 9.22
CA ALA A 21 -4.17 1.51 8.38
C ALA A 21 -3.67 2.81 7.73
N SER A 22 -2.64 3.49 8.26
CA SER A 22 -1.92 4.63 7.64
C SER A 22 -0.90 5.17 8.64
N ILE A 23 0.06 5.96 8.14
CA ILE A 23 1.04 6.72 8.92
C ILE A 23 0.84 8.19 8.62
N HIS A 24 0.73 9.03 9.65
CA HIS A 24 0.71 10.48 9.45
C HIS A 24 2.12 10.97 9.09
N VAL A 25 2.23 11.80 8.06
CA VAL A 25 3.50 12.31 7.55
C VAL A 25 3.51 13.84 7.47
N ASP A 26 4.70 14.41 7.52
CA ASP A 26 4.94 15.83 7.25
C ASP A 26 5.61 15.93 5.88
N TRP A 27 4.83 16.24 4.84
CA TRP A 27 5.33 16.28 3.47
C TRP A 27 6.37 17.37 3.26
N ASP A 28 6.25 18.51 3.93
CA ASP A 28 7.22 19.60 3.81
C ASP A 28 8.56 19.16 4.36
N LYS A 29 8.55 18.46 5.50
CA LYS A 29 9.76 17.87 6.06
C LYS A 29 10.34 16.78 5.15
N ILE A 30 9.51 15.85 4.65
CA ILE A 30 10.02 14.77 3.78
C ILE A 30 10.62 15.37 2.51
N ARG A 31 9.99 16.40 1.90
CA ARG A 31 10.53 17.10 0.73
C ARG A 31 11.87 17.77 1.05
N SER A 32 11.99 18.46 2.19
CA SER A 32 13.26 19.07 2.59
C SER A 32 14.37 18.05 2.88
N ASP A 33 14.00 16.86 3.38
CA ASP A 33 14.96 15.79 3.67
C ASP A 33 15.37 15.03 2.39
N ASN A 34 14.61 15.20 1.28
CA ASN A 34 14.80 14.54 -0.01
C ASN A 34 14.98 15.56 -1.15
N ASP A 35 15.70 16.67 -0.89
CA ASP A 35 15.87 17.86 -1.77
C ASP A 35 16.22 17.60 -3.26
N TYR A 36 16.61 16.39 -3.64
CA TYR A 36 17.05 16.02 -4.99
C TYR A 36 16.18 14.98 -5.71
N GLU A 37 15.17 14.41 -5.04
CA GLU A 37 14.33 13.36 -5.60
C GLU A 37 12.86 13.72 -5.44
N ASP A 38 12.07 13.52 -6.49
CA ASP A 38 10.62 13.60 -6.36
C ASP A 38 10.15 12.45 -5.47
N ILE A 39 9.33 12.78 -4.48
CA ILE A 39 8.74 11.80 -3.59
C ILE A 39 7.69 10.97 -4.33
N VAL A 40 7.05 11.55 -5.34
CA VAL A 40 6.04 10.85 -6.13
C VAL A 40 6.73 10.08 -7.24
N VAL A 41 6.45 8.78 -7.32
CA VAL A 41 6.86 7.96 -8.46
C VAL A 41 5.85 8.21 -9.58
N HIS A 42 6.21 9.09 -10.51
CA HIS A 42 5.31 9.49 -11.58
C HIS A 42 5.13 8.38 -12.63
N PRO A 43 3.89 8.06 -13.03
CA PRO A 43 3.62 7.18 -14.17
C PRO A 43 4.02 7.87 -15.47
N LYS A 44 4.20 7.12 -16.56
CA LYS A 44 4.42 7.74 -17.87
C LYS A 44 3.10 8.38 -18.34
N PRO A 45 3.10 9.66 -18.80
CA PRO A 45 1.91 10.27 -19.38
C PRO A 45 1.39 9.45 -20.57
N THR A 46 0.07 9.27 -20.65
CA THR A 46 -0.56 8.64 -21.81
C THR A 46 -0.86 9.68 -22.88
N ALA A 47 -1.13 9.24 -24.12
CA ALA A 47 -1.58 10.13 -25.19
C ALA A 47 -2.81 10.97 -24.81
N ASP A 48 -3.71 10.43 -23.98
CA ASP A 48 -4.89 11.16 -23.51
C ASP A 48 -4.52 12.24 -22.49
N VAL A 49 -3.60 11.94 -21.57
CA VAL A 49 -3.05 12.93 -20.63
C VAL A 49 -2.37 14.07 -21.38
N LEU A 50 -1.54 13.77 -22.39
CA LEU A 50 -0.89 14.79 -23.21
C LEU A 50 -1.91 15.73 -23.85
N ARG A 51 -2.99 15.18 -24.45
CA ARG A 51 -4.05 15.97 -25.09
C ARG A 51 -4.85 16.80 -24.08
N GLU A 52 -5.20 16.22 -22.94
CA GLU A 52 -5.96 16.89 -21.88
C GLU A 52 -5.20 18.10 -21.32
N HIS A 53 -3.89 17.96 -21.18
CA HIS A 53 -3.00 19.01 -20.68
C HIS A 53 -2.44 19.92 -21.79
N GLY A 54 -3.05 19.90 -22.98
CA GLY A 54 -2.78 20.89 -24.03
C GLY A 54 -1.44 20.72 -24.74
N TYR A 55 -0.92 19.50 -24.85
CA TYR A 55 0.21 19.23 -25.74
C TYR A 55 -0.19 19.48 -27.21
N GLU A 56 0.56 20.35 -27.90
CA GLU A 56 0.30 20.79 -29.27
C GLU A 56 1.36 20.31 -30.28
N GLY A 57 2.21 19.34 -29.91
CA GLY A 57 3.26 18.84 -30.81
C GLY A 57 2.71 18.03 -31.99
N ASP A 58 3.55 17.86 -33.03
CA ASP A 58 3.20 17.21 -34.30
C ASP A 58 3.43 15.68 -34.30
N GLU A 59 3.88 15.12 -33.18
CA GLU A 59 4.24 13.71 -33.06
C GLU A 59 3.05 12.74 -33.18
N ASP A 60 3.29 11.57 -33.77
CA ASP A 60 2.26 10.52 -33.90
C ASP A 60 2.12 9.72 -32.59
N LEU A 61 1.20 10.18 -31.75
CA LEU A 61 0.85 9.58 -30.45
C LEU A 61 0.28 8.15 -30.54
N THR A 62 0.03 7.60 -31.74
CA THR A 62 -0.43 6.22 -31.91
C THR A 62 0.70 5.21 -32.01
N THR A 63 1.93 5.69 -32.22
CA THR A 63 3.15 4.89 -32.25
C THR A 63 3.89 4.97 -30.92
N GLU A 64 4.62 3.92 -30.55
CA GLU A 64 5.43 3.92 -29.33
C GLU A 64 6.53 4.98 -29.41
N GLU A 65 7.27 5.03 -30.52
CA GLU A 65 8.33 6.02 -30.75
C GLU A 65 7.81 7.46 -30.71
N GLY A 66 6.67 7.74 -31.36
CA GLY A 66 6.06 9.07 -31.35
C GLY A 66 5.50 9.48 -29.98
N LEU A 67 4.95 8.54 -29.21
CA LEU A 67 4.51 8.80 -27.84
C LEU A 67 5.71 9.10 -26.92
N GLU A 68 6.81 8.35 -27.04
CA GLU A 68 8.02 8.61 -26.25
C GLU A 68 8.61 10.00 -26.55
N ALA A 69 8.73 10.36 -27.82
CA ALA A 69 9.18 11.69 -28.23
C ALA A 69 8.25 12.79 -27.70
N ALA A 70 6.93 12.58 -27.77
CA ALA A 70 5.96 13.54 -27.26
C ALA A 70 6.02 13.71 -25.73
N ILE A 71 6.30 12.64 -24.98
CA ILE A 71 6.50 12.72 -23.53
C ILE A 71 7.73 13.56 -23.22
N GLU A 72 8.85 13.34 -23.94
CA GLU A 72 10.07 14.15 -23.76
C GLU A 72 9.82 15.64 -24.06
N GLU A 73 9.06 15.97 -25.11
CA GLU A 73 8.69 17.36 -25.42
C GLU A 73 7.69 17.96 -24.42
N PHE A 74 6.83 17.13 -23.85
CA PHE A 74 5.88 17.54 -22.82
C PHE A 74 6.60 17.93 -21.52
N GLU A 75 7.73 17.29 -21.19
CA GLU A 75 8.56 17.67 -20.04
C GLU A 75 9.01 19.13 -20.11
N GLY A 76 8.80 19.88 -19.03
CA GLY A 76 9.14 21.31 -18.96
C GLY A 76 8.09 22.24 -19.58
N THR A 77 6.98 21.71 -20.11
CA THR A 77 5.80 22.51 -20.44
C THR A 77 4.96 22.81 -19.20
N ARG A 78 4.12 23.85 -19.30
CA ARG A 78 3.14 24.17 -18.26
C ARG A 78 2.12 23.04 -18.05
N GLY A 79 1.72 22.36 -19.13
CA GLY A 79 0.78 21.23 -19.06
C GLY A 79 1.36 20.09 -18.21
N HIS A 80 2.66 19.83 -18.35
CA HIS A 80 3.36 18.86 -17.54
C HIS A 80 3.42 19.25 -16.05
N ASP A 81 3.70 20.52 -15.73
CA ASP A 81 3.67 20.98 -14.34
C ASP A 81 2.28 20.83 -13.71
N GLU A 82 1.21 21.18 -14.45
CA GLU A 82 -0.17 21.02 -13.98
C GLU A 82 -0.55 19.54 -13.76
N TRP A 83 -0.12 18.66 -14.68
CA TRP A 83 -0.29 17.21 -14.51
C TRP A 83 0.49 16.67 -13.31
N ARG A 84 1.74 17.07 -13.13
CA ARG A 84 2.58 16.65 -11.99
C ARG A 84 1.95 17.07 -10.68
N ASP A 85 1.51 18.32 -10.59
CA ASP A 85 0.91 18.89 -9.38
C ASP A 85 -0.41 18.21 -9.02
N ALA A 86 -1.23 17.82 -10.01
CA ALA A 86 -2.46 17.06 -9.78
C ALA A 86 -2.22 15.66 -9.19
N ASN A 87 -1.03 15.09 -9.39
CA ASN A 87 -0.65 13.78 -8.86
C ASN A 87 0.07 13.86 -7.50
N GLN A 88 0.20 15.05 -6.92
CA GLN A 88 0.82 15.21 -5.60
C GLN A 88 -0.12 14.76 -4.46
N PRO A 89 0.43 14.25 -3.34
CA PRO A 89 -0.35 13.95 -2.16
C PRO A 89 -1.11 15.17 -1.64
N MET A 90 -2.44 15.03 -1.48
CA MET A 90 -3.31 16.09 -0.93
C MET A 90 -3.52 15.94 0.59
N MET A 91 -3.19 14.78 1.16
CA MET A 91 -3.37 14.48 2.58
C MET A 91 -2.07 14.02 3.23
N ASN A 92 -1.90 14.35 4.51
CA ASN A 92 -0.72 14.04 5.32
C ASN A 92 -0.74 12.59 5.84
N TYR A 93 -1.13 11.64 5.00
CA TYR A 93 -1.19 10.22 5.34
C TYR A 93 -0.58 9.37 4.24
N VAL A 94 0.17 8.35 4.66
CA VAL A 94 0.75 7.35 3.78
C VAL A 94 0.39 5.96 4.26
N TRP A 95 -0.01 5.12 3.32
CA TRP A 95 -0.29 3.70 3.51
C TRP A 95 0.97 2.92 3.14
N PRO A 96 1.68 2.30 4.11
CA PRO A 96 2.92 1.60 3.83
C PRO A 96 2.70 0.48 2.80
N CYS A 97 3.56 0.44 1.79
CA CYS A 97 3.49 -0.58 0.76
C CYS A 97 4.90 -0.98 0.36
N GLU A 98 5.25 -2.25 0.55
CA GLU A 98 6.48 -2.79 -0.02
C GLU A 98 6.29 -3.06 -1.50
N MET A 99 7.37 -3.17 -2.27
CA MET A 99 7.29 -3.60 -3.66
C MET A 99 7.34 -5.12 -3.73
N ALA A 100 6.30 -5.71 -4.34
CA ALA A 100 6.25 -7.15 -4.56
C ALA A 100 7.40 -7.60 -5.46
N TYR A 101 7.93 -8.81 -5.22
CA TYR A 101 8.97 -9.38 -6.06
C TYR A 101 8.53 -9.43 -7.54
N GLY A 102 9.30 -8.78 -8.41
CA GLY A 102 9.03 -8.71 -9.85
C GLY A 102 8.13 -7.54 -10.29
N THR A 103 7.70 -6.67 -9.37
CA THR A 103 7.00 -5.42 -9.69
C THR A 103 7.93 -4.25 -9.39
N SER A 104 8.29 -3.45 -10.40
CA SER A 104 9.03 -2.19 -10.20
C SER A 104 8.09 -1.08 -9.71
N LYS A 105 8.64 -0.03 -9.10
CA LYS A 105 7.86 1.12 -8.63
C LYS A 105 7.16 1.83 -9.79
N GLU A 106 7.83 1.95 -10.93
CA GLU A 106 7.31 2.59 -12.14
C GLU A 106 6.16 1.76 -12.71
N THR A 107 6.27 0.43 -12.69
CA THR A 107 5.19 -0.46 -13.11
C THR A 107 3.98 -0.35 -12.17
N ALA A 108 4.22 -0.26 -10.85
CA ALA A 108 3.16 -0.07 -9.87
C ALA A 108 2.47 1.30 -10.05
N ALA A 109 3.26 2.37 -10.20
CA ALA A 109 2.76 3.73 -10.46
C ALA A 109 1.92 3.79 -11.74
N GLN A 110 2.37 3.15 -12.83
CA GLN A 110 1.61 3.07 -14.08
C GLN A 110 0.24 2.40 -13.89
N ARG A 111 0.22 1.24 -13.21
CA ARG A 111 -1.05 0.54 -12.91
C ARG A 111 -1.96 1.35 -12.00
N MET A 112 -1.39 2.06 -11.03
CA MET A 112 -2.14 2.95 -10.14
C MET A 112 -2.75 4.14 -10.89
N ALA A 113 -2.04 4.71 -11.86
CA ALA A 113 -2.59 5.76 -12.70
C ALA A 113 -3.81 5.29 -13.50
N GLU A 114 -3.76 4.07 -14.01
CA GLU A 114 -4.84 3.48 -14.81
C GLU A 114 -6.03 3.02 -13.98
N HIS A 115 -5.79 2.58 -12.74
CA HIS A 115 -6.77 1.80 -11.99
C HIS A 115 -6.91 2.12 -10.49
N GLY A 116 -5.97 2.87 -9.92
CA GLY A 116 -5.87 3.19 -8.50
C GLY A 116 -6.68 4.42 -8.06
N GLY A 117 -7.37 5.09 -8.98
CA GLY A 117 -8.24 6.23 -8.67
C GLY A 117 -7.47 7.40 -8.07
N ALA A 118 -7.94 7.94 -6.95
CA ALA A 118 -7.35 9.11 -6.29
C ALA A 118 -6.10 8.76 -5.44
N THR A 119 -5.18 7.95 -5.98
CA THR A 119 -3.96 7.51 -5.30
C THR A 119 -2.70 7.76 -6.13
N CYS A 120 -1.57 7.94 -5.45
CA CYS A 120 -0.24 7.97 -6.06
C CYS A 120 0.73 7.08 -5.27
N LEU A 121 1.77 6.59 -5.95
CA LEU A 121 2.87 5.88 -5.31
C LEU A 121 3.90 6.91 -4.84
N VAL A 122 4.32 6.80 -3.58
CA VAL A 122 5.39 7.61 -3.01
C VAL A 122 6.58 6.75 -2.65
N SER A 123 7.77 7.28 -2.87
CA SER A 123 9.04 6.68 -2.53
C SER A 123 9.97 7.76 -2.00
N TYR A 124 10.52 7.58 -0.81
CA TYR A 124 11.43 8.54 -0.20
C TYR A 124 12.39 7.85 0.76
N SER A 125 13.53 8.49 1.06
CA SER A 125 14.46 7.99 2.07
C SER A 125 14.36 8.77 3.38
N ILE A 126 14.35 8.06 4.50
CA ILE A 126 14.51 8.66 5.83
C ILE A 126 15.62 7.90 6.55
N GLY A 127 16.66 8.62 6.99
CA GLY A 127 17.75 8.02 7.75
C GLY A 127 18.55 6.97 6.97
N GLY A 128 18.52 7.02 5.63
CA GLY A 128 19.20 6.07 4.75
C GLY A 128 18.41 4.77 4.49
N GLU A 129 17.20 4.65 5.04
CA GLU A 129 16.26 3.58 4.71
C GLU A 129 15.30 4.08 3.63
N GLU A 130 15.04 3.24 2.63
CA GLU A 130 14.09 3.52 1.57
C GLU A 130 12.69 3.12 2.04
N PHE A 131 11.75 4.05 1.89
CA PHE A 131 10.35 3.86 2.23
C PHE A 131 9.50 3.98 0.96
N VAL A 132 8.55 3.06 0.80
CA VAL A 132 7.55 3.10 -0.26
C VAL A 132 6.16 3.04 0.35
N GLY A 133 5.23 3.79 -0.23
CA GLY A 133 3.85 3.80 0.23
C GLY A 133 2.89 4.36 -0.80
N ILE A 134 1.62 4.30 -0.46
CA ILE A 134 0.52 4.84 -1.25
C ILE A 134 0.04 6.11 -0.53
N ALA A 135 -0.16 7.19 -1.27
CA ALA A 135 -0.75 8.42 -0.76
C ALA A 135 -2.00 8.78 -1.57
N LEU A 136 -2.87 9.61 -0.99
CA LEU A 136 -4.11 10.04 -1.63
C LEU A 136 -3.92 11.40 -2.33
N THR A 137 -4.29 11.46 -3.60
CA THR A 137 -4.26 12.67 -4.45
C THR A 137 -5.61 13.38 -4.47
N GLY A 138 -6.61 12.86 -3.77
CA GLY A 138 -7.93 13.47 -3.60
C GLY A 138 -8.49 13.21 -2.21
N GLY A 139 -9.61 13.85 -1.85
CA GLY A 139 -10.24 13.69 -0.55
C GLY A 139 -11.71 14.09 -0.52
N GLY A 140 -12.35 13.93 0.64
CA GLY A 140 -13.73 14.36 0.89
C GLY A 140 -14.78 13.25 0.93
N MET A 141 -14.40 12.00 0.70
CA MET A 141 -15.25 10.80 0.78
C MET A 141 -14.47 9.60 1.30
N ASN A 142 -15.14 8.46 1.51
CA ASN A 142 -14.44 7.20 1.79
C ASN A 142 -13.73 6.73 0.50
N LEU A 143 -12.40 6.63 0.55
CA LEU A 143 -11.55 6.20 -0.58
C LEU A 143 -10.92 4.81 -0.33
N ALA A 144 -11.55 3.99 0.52
CA ALA A 144 -11.07 2.64 0.79
C ALA A 144 -10.97 1.78 -0.49
N HIS A 145 -11.86 2.00 -1.46
CA HIS A 145 -11.85 1.27 -2.72
C HIS A 145 -10.64 1.62 -3.60
N ASP A 146 -10.26 2.89 -3.68
CA ASP A 146 -9.07 3.38 -4.37
C ASP A 146 -7.79 2.86 -3.72
N LEU A 147 -7.73 2.91 -2.38
CA LEU A 147 -6.61 2.34 -1.63
C LEU A 147 -6.47 0.83 -1.88
N ALA A 148 -7.58 0.08 -1.84
CA ALA A 148 -7.56 -1.35 -2.12
C ALA A 148 -7.10 -1.65 -3.55
N ALA A 149 -7.55 -0.86 -4.53
CA ALA A 149 -7.08 -0.96 -5.91
C ALA A 149 -5.57 -0.67 -6.02
N ALA A 150 -5.08 0.35 -5.35
CA ALA A 150 -3.66 0.72 -5.32
C ALA A 150 -2.76 -0.39 -4.74
N TYR A 151 -3.17 -1.02 -3.62
CA TYR A 151 -2.44 -2.16 -3.06
C TYR A 151 -2.32 -3.31 -4.06
N VAL A 152 -3.41 -3.62 -4.76
CA VAL A 152 -3.42 -4.66 -5.80
C VAL A 152 -2.53 -4.29 -6.98
N CYS A 153 -2.52 -3.02 -7.40
CA CYS A 153 -1.64 -2.52 -8.45
C CYS A 153 -0.16 -2.69 -8.08
N CYS A 154 0.18 -2.50 -6.80
CA CYS A 154 1.50 -2.77 -6.23
C CYS A 154 1.82 -4.27 -6.08
N GLY A 155 0.86 -5.16 -6.33
CA GLY A 155 1.01 -6.61 -6.21
C GLY A 155 0.75 -7.17 -4.81
N HIS A 156 0.13 -6.38 -3.93
CA HIS A 156 -0.16 -6.74 -2.55
C HIS A 156 -1.65 -6.97 -2.30
N ALA A 157 -1.95 -7.83 -1.32
CA ALA A 157 -3.29 -7.90 -0.77
C ALA A 157 -3.53 -6.67 0.13
N PRO A 158 -4.66 -5.95 -0.04
CA PRO A 158 -4.96 -4.82 0.83
C PRO A 158 -5.09 -5.24 2.31
N PRO A 159 -4.75 -4.35 3.26
CA PRO A 159 -4.98 -4.56 4.68
C PRO A 159 -6.44 -4.91 5.00
N LEU A 160 -6.67 -5.79 5.98
CA LEU A 160 -8.01 -6.23 6.38
C LEU A 160 -8.94 -5.06 6.72
N ALA A 161 -8.40 -4.05 7.41
CA ALA A 161 -9.14 -2.86 7.81
C ALA A 161 -9.67 -2.04 6.61
N LEU A 162 -9.04 -2.16 5.43
CA LEU A 162 -9.50 -1.51 4.20
C LEU A 162 -10.45 -2.39 3.38
N LEU A 163 -10.27 -3.72 3.45
CA LEU A 163 -11.00 -4.64 2.59
C LEU A 163 -12.52 -4.62 2.82
N ASP A 164 -12.99 -4.46 4.07
CA ASP A 164 -14.43 -4.46 4.36
C ASP A 164 -15.14 -3.28 3.66
N ASP A 165 -14.63 -2.07 3.89
CA ASP A 165 -15.11 -0.85 3.25
C ASP A 165 -14.95 -0.90 1.73
N ALA A 166 -13.80 -1.38 1.24
CA ALA A 166 -13.54 -1.49 -0.20
C ALA A 166 -14.50 -2.45 -0.90
N LEU A 167 -14.84 -3.59 -0.28
CA LEU A 167 -15.78 -4.55 -0.84
C LEU A 167 -17.22 -4.02 -0.86
N SER A 168 -17.58 -3.16 0.10
CA SER A 168 -18.89 -2.46 0.07
C SER A 168 -19.02 -1.50 -1.12
N GLN A 169 -17.89 -0.99 -1.63
CA GLN A 169 -17.77 -0.03 -2.73
C GLN A 169 -17.18 -0.65 -4.01
N ILE A 170 -17.20 -1.98 -4.15
CA ILE A 170 -16.54 -2.70 -5.26
C ILE A 170 -16.96 -2.22 -6.66
N ASN A 171 -18.17 -1.67 -6.79
CA ASN A 171 -18.69 -1.16 -8.06
C ASN A 171 -18.11 0.20 -8.46
N GLU A 172 -17.44 0.91 -7.56
CA GLU A 172 -16.76 2.19 -7.81
C GLU A 172 -15.36 1.99 -8.42
N MET A 173 -14.74 0.82 -8.17
CA MET A 173 -13.43 0.49 -8.72
C MET A 173 -13.43 0.28 -10.24
N SER A 174 -12.26 0.40 -10.87
CA SER A 174 -12.06 0.04 -12.28
C SER A 174 -12.38 -1.45 -12.53
N ALA A 175 -13.04 -1.76 -13.65
CA ALA A 175 -13.46 -3.12 -13.98
C ALA A 175 -12.31 -4.16 -13.99
N PRO A 176 -11.09 -3.83 -14.47
CA PRO A 176 -9.96 -4.76 -14.44
C PRO A 176 -9.50 -5.15 -13.03
N VAL A 177 -9.60 -4.24 -12.05
CA VAL A 177 -9.06 -4.45 -10.69
C VAL A 177 -10.06 -5.11 -9.74
N ARG A 178 -11.38 -4.95 -9.97
CA ARG A 178 -12.44 -5.61 -9.17
C ARG A 178 -12.19 -7.10 -8.90
N PRO A 179 -11.97 -7.97 -9.91
CA PRO A 179 -11.76 -9.39 -9.67
C PRO A 179 -10.48 -9.66 -8.87
N LEU A 180 -9.44 -8.84 -9.04
CA LEU A 180 -8.17 -8.97 -8.33
C LEU A 180 -8.31 -8.60 -6.85
N VAL A 181 -9.09 -7.56 -6.53
CA VAL A 181 -9.40 -7.21 -5.13
C VAL A 181 -10.22 -8.30 -4.46
N VAL A 182 -11.21 -8.88 -5.14
CA VAL A 182 -12.00 -10.00 -4.62
C VAL A 182 -11.12 -11.23 -4.37
N GLU A 183 -10.21 -11.55 -5.31
CA GLU A 183 -9.26 -12.64 -5.13
C GLU A 183 -8.31 -12.38 -3.95
N ALA A 184 -7.78 -11.16 -3.83
CA ALA A 184 -6.94 -10.76 -2.71
C ALA A 184 -7.70 -10.91 -1.37
N ALA A 185 -8.96 -10.48 -1.31
CA ALA A 185 -9.81 -10.65 -0.13
C ALA A 185 -10.01 -12.13 0.22
N ALA A 186 -10.27 -12.99 -0.78
CA ALA A 186 -10.41 -14.43 -0.56
C ALA A 186 -9.13 -15.04 0.04
N ARG A 187 -7.96 -14.67 -0.48
CA ARG A 187 -6.66 -15.10 0.05
C ARG A 187 -6.43 -14.61 1.49
N VAL A 188 -6.84 -13.38 1.82
CA VAL A 188 -6.77 -12.84 3.19
C VAL A 188 -7.67 -13.66 4.12
N VAL A 189 -8.91 -13.97 3.72
CA VAL A 189 -9.82 -14.81 4.51
C VAL A 189 -9.22 -16.19 4.79
N GLU A 190 -8.62 -16.84 3.79
CA GLU A 190 -7.94 -18.13 3.97
C GLU A 190 -6.75 -18.02 4.94
N SER A 191 -5.93 -16.98 4.79
CA SER A 191 -4.81 -16.72 5.70
C SER A 191 -5.27 -16.47 7.14
N LEU A 192 -6.40 -15.80 7.34
CA LEU A 192 -6.97 -15.54 8.67
C LEU A 192 -7.50 -16.82 9.31
N ARG A 193 -8.17 -17.69 8.55
CA ARG A 193 -8.61 -19.00 9.02
C ARG A 193 -7.44 -19.85 9.51
N TRP A 194 -6.36 -19.93 8.72
CA TRP A 194 -5.14 -20.62 9.12
C TRP A 194 -4.53 -20.04 10.40
N SER A 195 -4.49 -18.71 10.48
CA SER A 195 -3.92 -18.00 11.64
C SER A 195 -4.75 -18.26 12.90
N ALA A 196 -6.07 -18.26 12.80
CA ALA A 196 -6.98 -18.58 13.90
C ALA A 196 -6.73 -19.99 14.45
N THR A 197 -6.71 -21.01 13.58
CA THR A 197 -6.42 -22.40 13.99
C THR A 197 -5.05 -22.52 14.65
N SER A 198 -4.01 -21.92 14.07
CA SER A 198 -2.67 -21.95 14.65
C SER A 198 -2.60 -21.26 16.02
N LEU A 199 -3.37 -20.19 16.21
CA LEU A 199 -3.42 -19.46 17.48
C LEU A 199 -4.15 -20.26 18.55
N GLU A 200 -5.27 -20.91 18.20
CA GLU A 200 -6.01 -21.82 19.09
C GLU A 200 -5.11 -22.95 19.62
N GLU A 201 -4.34 -23.61 18.75
CA GLU A 201 -3.38 -24.64 19.14
C GLU A 201 -2.29 -24.11 20.10
N ARG A 202 -1.83 -22.88 19.88
CA ARG A 202 -0.83 -22.24 20.74
C ARG A 202 -1.41 -21.86 22.10
N VAL A 203 -2.64 -21.37 22.14
CA VAL A 203 -3.36 -21.07 23.38
C VAL A 203 -3.58 -22.34 24.18
N GLU A 204 -3.97 -23.45 23.54
CA GLU A 204 -4.18 -24.71 24.23
C GLU A 204 -2.88 -25.30 24.80
N ARG A 205 -1.78 -25.23 24.03
CA ARG A 205 -0.44 -25.57 24.55
C ARG A 205 -0.04 -24.69 25.74
N ALA A 206 -0.34 -23.39 25.70
CA ALA A 206 -0.02 -22.51 26.82
C ALA A 206 -0.85 -22.84 28.07
N ARG A 207 -2.13 -23.19 27.91
CA ARG A 207 -3.02 -23.60 29.01
C ARG A 207 -2.49 -24.84 29.73
N THR A 208 -2.06 -25.86 28.98
CA THR A 208 -1.52 -27.10 29.57
C THR A 208 -0.19 -26.90 30.30
N VAL A 209 0.59 -25.87 29.96
CA VAL A 209 1.81 -25.49 30.68
C VAL A 209 1.50 -24.72 31.97
N ILE A 210 0.52 -23.81 31.93
CA ILE A 210 0.15 -22.96 33.08
C ILE A 210 -0.65 -23.76 34.13
N ALA A 211 -1.52 -24.66 33.68
CA ALA A 211 -2.27 -25.59 34.51
C ALA A 211 -2.02 -27.01 33.98
N PRO A 212 -0.90 -27.64 34.36
CA PRO A 212 -0.70 -29.05 34.06
C PRO A 212 -1.89 -29.82 34.62
N PRO A 213 -2.45 -30.79 33.88
CA PRO A 213 -3.51 -31.63 34.43
C PRO A 213 -2.99 -32.21 35.75
N ASP A 214 -3.77 -32.05 36.83
CA ASP A 214 -3.46 -32.63 38.14
C ASP A 214 -2.98 -34.05 37.91
N VAL A 215 -1.70 -34.29 38.21
CA VAL A 215 -1.14 -35.64 38.18
C VAL A 215 -1.94 -36.38 39.23
N ALA A 216 -2.92 -37.16 38.78
CA ALA A 216 -3.73 -38.00 39.63
C ALA A 216 -2.76 -38.77 40.53
N GLU A 217 -2.75 -38.43 41.83
CA GLU A 217 -2.04 -39.16 42.85
C GLU A 217 -2.54 -40.59 42.80
N THR A 218 -1.81 -41.42 42.05
CA THR A 218 -1.94 -42.87 42.07
C THR A 218 -1.37 -43.30 43.41
N SER A 219 -2.19 -43.16 44.44
CA SER A 219 -1.97 -43.74 45.75
C SER A 219 -2.01 -45.26 45.58
N ALA A 220 -0.82 -45.85 45.45
CA ALA A 220 -0.65 -47.30 45.48
C ALA A 220 -1.21 -47.86 46.80
N PRO A 221 -1.99 -48.96 46.78
CA PRO A 221 -2.45 -49.58 48.00
C PRO A 221 -1.26 -50.25 48.69
N GLY A 222 -0.83 -49.70 49.82
CA GLY A 222 0.23 -50.27 50.66
C GLY A 222 -0.14 -51.68 51.16
N PRO A 223 0.85 -52.58 51.33
CA PRO A 223 0.58 -53.96 51.72
C PRO A 223 0.05 -53.99 53.16
N ARG A 224 -1.09 -54.65 53.37
CA ARG A 224 -1.60 -54.97 54.71
C ARG A 224 -0.72 -56.06 55.31
N ALA A 225 -0.04 -55.72 56.41
CA ALA A 225 0.56 -56.67 57.34
C ALA A 225 -0.48 -57.12 58.38
#